data_AF-A0A2V2V2Q4-F1
#
_entry.id   AF-A0A2V2V2Q4-F1
#
_cell.length_a   1.000
_cell.length_b   1.000
_cell.length_c   1.000
_cell.angle_alpha   90.00
_cell.angle_beta   90.00
_cell.angle_gamma   90.00
#
_symmetry.space_group_name_H-M   'P 1'
#
loop_
_entity.id
_entity.type
_entity.pdbx_description
1 polymer ?
#
loop_
_entity_poly.entity_id
_entity_poly.type
_entity_poly.pdbx_seq_one_letter_code
_entity_poly.pdbx_strand_id
1 'polypeptide(L)'
;MVTGEKYVDRDFPRGGSSLWVDPAKKTPAWCGKEIYWKRPTELVEEVTFLREWKCDCPFPFSRREWFASVTYAIATKPLWLQNLTAGYNVTEGLAQFRFFKSGQWTLVTIDDYLPFDSTMELCMGRPSRDNKDFFFPLLEKAYAKHHRCYEALELKVTPELSIVDVMCHGLMDLSGCAPVHFPLRGSVEMSAEQQNILWMKLKNAIQQDVLFTFLLRGESAEAAERISLGILSDHLYPALDARFVEGQRLVKLRHWGQVGELRWGGKWRAMSTRWTTILRDLLKFDEDDRETFWMSLDEVFFYFTDLIMTAGTKHTSWVSADFADCPKECGTPVMEGAQFTLRLGDFPPDLNKTQISLGLHQPDARARVIRQRNALATYRTAIGLAVVATEDNTVWLKEVREADVVKCLEPCKCRDVMCSLNIDMENVKGSKRLTLIAF
;
A
#
# COMPACT_ATOMS: atom_id res chain seq x y z
N MET A 1 -12.40 22.19 -33.11
CA MET A 1 -13.65 22.64 -32.47
C MET A 1 -13.75 21.96 -31.12
N VAL A 2 -13.55 22.68 -30.02
CA VAL A 2 -13.86 22.16 -28.68
C VAL A 2 -15.38 22.22 -28.59
N THR A 3 -16.03 21.07 -28.46
CA THR A 3 -17.50 20.94 -28.52
C THR A 3 -18.22 21.58 -27.33
N GLY A 4 -17.49 22.09 -26.34
CA GLY A 4 -18.04 22.57 -25.06
C GLY A 4 -18.52 21.45 -24.14
N GLU A 5 -18.48 20.20 -24.60
CA GLU A 5 -18.88 19.03 -23.83
C GLU A 5 -17.74 18.55 -22.94
N LYS A 6 -18.05 18.28 -21.67
CA LYS A 6 -17.10 17.66 -20.73
C LYS A 6 -16.77 16.22 -21.15
N TYR A 7 -15.56 15.77 -20.83
CA TYR A 7 -15.08 14.42 -21.08
C TYR A 7 -16.02 13.37 -20.49
N VAL A 8 -16.22 12.28 -21.24
CA VAL A 8 -17.00 11.11 -20.83
C VAL A 8 -16.18 9.86 -21.10
N ASP A 9 -15.97 9.07 -20.05
CA ASP A 9 -15.19 7.85 -20.07
C ASP A 9 -16.03 6.68 -20.58
N ARG A 10 -15.75 6.25 -21.81
CA ARG A 10 -16.46 5.12 -22.43
C ARG A 10 -15.99 3.76 -21.91
N ASP A 11 -14.78 3.69 -21.37
CA ASP A 11 -14.20 2.44 -20.85
C ASP A 11 -14.66 2.15 -19.41
N PHE A 12 -15.18 3.16 -18.72
CA PHE A 12 -15.75 3.03 -17.37
C PHE A 12 -17.14 3.70 -17.31
N PRO A 13 -18.15 3.10 -17.97
CA PRO A 13 -19.44 3.73 -18.20
C PRO A 13 -20.26 3.91 -16.91
N ARG A 14 -21.17 4.87 -16.92
CA ARG A 14 -22.12 5.14 -15.82
C ARG A 14 -23.16 4.02 -15.71
N GLY A 15 -22.93 3.04 -14.84
CA GLY A 15 -23.88 1.94 -14.67
C GLY A 15 -23.32 0.76 -13.86
N GLY A 16 -24.11 -0.31 -13.75
CA GLY A 16 -23.76 -1.49 -12.97
C GLY A 16 -22.43 -2.14 -13.35
N SER A 17 -22.04 -2.07 -14.62
CA SER A 17 -20.75 -2.59 -15.11
C SER A 17 -19.52 -1.85 -14.57
N SER A 18 -19.66 -0.67 -13.97
CA SER A 18 -18.55 0.03 -13.31
C SER A 18 -18.61 -0.12 -11.79
N LEU A 19 -19.75 -0.54 -11.26
CA LEU A 19 -20.00 -0.67 -9.82
C LEU A 19 -19.74 -2.08 -9.30
N TRP A 20 -20.23 -3.09 -10.02
CA TRP A 20 -20.37 -4.47 -9.52
C TRP A 20 -19.53 -5.44 -10.33
N VAL A 21 -19.05 -6.53 -9.75
CA VAL A 21 -18.37 -7.61 -10.48
C VAL A 21 -19.31 -8.30 -11.46
N ASP A 22 -20.55 -8.53 -11.03
CA ASP A 22 -21.66 -9.00 -11.87
C ASP A 22 -22.45 -7.79 -12.40
N PRO A 23 -22.35 -7.43 -13.69
CA PRO A 23 -23.02 -6.25 -14.25
C PRO A 23 -24.56 -6.32 -14.16
N ALA A 24 -25.13 -7.53 -14.08
CA ALA A 24 -26.58 -7.74 -13.99
C ALA A 24 -27.10 -7.73 -12.54
N LYS A 25 -26.20 -7.60 -11.57
CA LYS A 25 -26.56 -7.55 -10.15
C LYS A 25 -27.42 -6.34 -9.85
N LYS A 26 -28.52 -6.57 -9.12
CA LYS A 26 -29.34 -5.48 -8.56
C LYS A 26 -28.52 -4.65 -7.59
N THR A 27 -28.72 -3.33 -7.65
CA THR A 27 -28.11 -2.40 -6.69
C THR A 27 -28.36 -2.88 -5.25
N PRO A 28 -27.30 -3.09 -4.45
CA PRO A 28 -27.45 -3.48 -3.06
C PRO A 28 -28.20 -2.41 -2.25
N ALA A 29 -28.98 -2.85 -1.25
CA ALA A 29 -29.80 -1.94 -0.44
C ALA A 29 -29.00 -0.82 0.26
N TRP A 30 -27.74 -1.08 0.61
CA TRP A 30 -26.87 -0.08 1.25
C TRP A 30 -26.46 1.07 0.31
N CYS A 31 -26.60 0.90 -1.01
CA CYS A 31 -26.23 1.88 -2.04
C CYS A 31 -27.44 2.74 -2.47
N GLY A 32 -28.56 2.64 -1.76
CA GLY A 32 -29.84 3.23 -2.16
C GLY A 32 -30.58 2.38 -3.20
N LYS A 33 -31.84 2.76 -3.48
CA LYS A 33 -32.67 2.09 -4.50
C LYS A 33 -32.29 2.51 -5.93
N GLU A 34 -31.84 3.75 -6.08
CA GLU A 34 -31.46 4.35 -7.36
C GLU A 34 -30.08 5.01 -7.22
N ILE A 35 -29.27 4.93 -8.29
CA ILE A 35 -27.94 5.53 -8.36
C ILE A 35 -27.95 6.58 -9.47
N TYR A 36 -27.54 7.79 -9.12
CA TYR A 36 -27.40 8.92 -10.02
C TYR A 36 -25.92 9.20 -10.25
N TRP A 37 -25.49 9.26 -11.50
CA TRP A 37 -24.13 9.65 -11.83
C TRP A 37 -24.09 11.16 -12.07
N LYS A 38 -23.43 11.87 -11.16
CA LYS A 38 -23.36 13.34 -11.14
C LYS A 38 -21.92 13.82 -11.06
N ARG A 39 -21.63 14.98 -11.63
CA ARG A 39 -20.33 15.63 -11.46
C ARG A 39 -20.32 16.41 -10.15
N PRO A 40 -19.17 16.57 -9.47
CA PRO A 40 -19.06 17.40 -8.27
C PRO A 40 -19.62 18.81 -8.47
N THR A 41 -19.38 19.42 -9.64
CA THR A 41 -19.85 20.77 -9.98
C THR A 41 -21.37 20.89 -10.13
N GLU A 42 -22.11 19.78 -10.20
CA GLU A 42 -23.57 19.80 -10.21
C GLU A 42 -24.16 19.93 -8.80
N LEU A 43 -23.37 19.64 -7.75
CA LEU A 43 -23.85 19.51 -6.37
C LEU A 43 -23.16 20.46 -5.40
N VAL A 44 -21.91 20.84 -5.67
CA VAL A 44 -21.09 21.69 -4.81
C VAL A 44 -20.62 22.91 -5.60
N GLU A 45 -20.85 24.11 -5.04
CA GLU A 45 -20.48 25.38 -5.68
C GLU A 45 -18.96 25.53 -5.88
N GLU A 46 -18.19 25.14 -4.87
CA GLU A 46 -16.72 25.24 -4.87
C GLU A 46 -16.10 23.84 -4.79
N VAL A 47 -15.80 23.27 -5.95
CA VAL A 47 -15.07 21.99 -6.05
C VAL A 47 -13.58 22.24 -5.94
N THR A 48 -12.95 21.52 -5.03
CA THR A 48 -11.51 21.61 -4.75
C THR A 48 -10.88 20.24 -4.96
N PHE A 49 -9.56 20.22 -5.09
CA PHE A 49 -8.82 19.00 -5.36
C PHE A 49 -7.41 19.10 -4.80
N LEU A 50 -7.17 18.31 -3.77
CA LEU A 50 -5.87 18.11 -3.14
C LEU A 50 -5.18 19.42 -2.72
N ARG A 51 -5.90 20.29 -2.00
CA ARG A 51 -5.34 21.55 -1.50
C ARG A 51 -4.17 21.28 -0.54
N GLU A 52 -3.06 22.00 -0.74
CA GLU A 52 -1.82 21.86 0.05
C GLU A 52 -1.25 20.44 0.12
N TRP A 53 -1.59 19.56 -0.83
CA TRP A 53 -1.21 18.13 -0.79
C TRP A 53 -1.75 17.38 0.44
N LYS A 54 -2.85 17.87 1.04
CA LYS A 54 -3.54 17.20 2.14
C LYS A 54 -4.70 16.36 1.61
N CYS A 55 -4.90 15.21 2.25
CA CYS A 55 -6.02 14.32 1.98
C CYS A 55 -6.61 13.90 3.33
N ASP A 56 -7.81 14.40 3.62
CA ASP A 56 -8.51 14.24 4.90
C ASP A 56 -9.87 13.59 4.70
N CYS A 57 -9.84 12.38 4.14
CA CYS A 57 -11.04 11.61 3.92
C CYS A 57 -11.74 11.37 5.29
N PRO A 58 -13.05 11.60 5.40
CA PRO A 58 -13.81 11.44 6.64
C PRO A 58 -14.13 9.98 6.92
N PHE A 59 -13.85 9.54 8.15
CA PHE A 59 -14.38 8.29 8.69
C PHE A 59 -15.86 8.47 9.13
N PRO A 60 -16.74 7.47 8.98
CA PRO A 60 -16.54 6.18 8.32
C PRO A 60 -16.64 6.26 6.79
N PHE A 61 -15.90 5.39 6.10
CA PHE A 61 -15.69 5.44 4.65
C PHE A 61 -16.73 4.64 3.87
N SER A 62 -16.49 3.33 3.76
CA SER A 62 -17.23 2.39 2.93
C SER A 62 -16.64 0.99 3.11
N ARG A 63 -17.15 0.02 2.35
CA ARG A 63 -16.61 -1.36 2.27
C ARG A 63 -15.19 -1.46 1.68
N ARG A 64 -14.61 -0.34 1.21
CA ARG A 64 -13.26 -0.24 0.62
C ARG A 64 -12.35 0.63 1.49
N GLU A 65 -12.62 0.69 2.79
CA GLU A 65 -11.88 1.50 3.76
C GLU A 65 -10.37 1.26 3.73
N TRP A 66 -9.92 0.04 3.40
CA TRP A 66 -8.50 -0.28 3.25
C TRP A 66 -7.81 0.67 2.24
N PHE A 67 -8.48 1.05 1.15
CA PHE A 67 -7.91 1.92 0.13
C PHE A 67 -7.89 3.39 0.56
N ALA A 68 -8.92 3.83 1.28
CA ALA A 68 -8.88 5.11 1.99
C ALA A 68 -7.70 5.13 2.96
N SER A 69 -7.49 4.02 3.67
CA SER A 69 -6.41 3.82 4.63
C SER A 69 -5.03 4.02 4.05
N VAL A 70 -4.76 3.33 2.95
CA VAL A 70 -3.53 3.50 2.17
C VAL A 70 -3.38 4.94 1.69
N THR A 71 -4.43 5.53 1.12
CA THR A 71 -4.37 6.92 0.61
C THR A 71 -4.01 7.91 1.71
N TYR A 72 -4.61 7.77 2.89
CA TYR A 72 -4.34 8.63 4.05
C TYR A 72 -2.91 8.51 4.55
N ALA A 73 -2.35 7.29 4.54
CA ALA A 73 -0.96 7.05 4.88
C ALA A 73 -0.01 7.69 3.84
N ILE A 74 -0.28 7.50 2.55
CA ILE A 74 0.48 8.10 1.44
C ILE A 74 0.43 9.63 1.46
N ALA A 75 -0.69 10.23 1.86
CA ALA A 75 -0.84 11.67 1.95
C ALA A 75 0.10 12.35 2.97
N THR A 76 0.75 11.58 3.85
CA THR A 76 1.84 12.11 4.70
C THR A 76 3.15 12.34 3.93
N LYS A 77 3.23 11.89 2.66
CA LYS A 77 4.37 12.02 1.75
C LYS A 77 3.95 12.81 0.50
N PRO A 78 4.05 14.16 0.52
CA PRO A 78 3.59 15.01 -0.58
C PRO A 78 4.18 14.66 -1.95
N LEU A 79 5.46 14.25 -2.00
CA LEU A 79 6.11 13.85 -3.26
C LEU A 79 5.51 12.59 -3.87
N TRP A 80 5.10 11.62 -3.05
CA TRP A 80 4.44 10.41 -3.55
C TRP A 80 3.05 10.73 -4.08
N LEU A 81 2.33 11.61 -3.38
CA LEU A 81 1.03 12.11 -3.80
C LEU A 81 1.10 12.91 -5.11
N GLN A 82 2.16 13.70 -5.30
CA GLN A 82 2.48 14.40 -6.55
C GLN A 82 2.72 13.43 -7.71
N ASN A 83 3.50 12.37 -7.49
CA ASN A 83 3.75 11.36 -8.53
C ASN A 83 2.46 10.62 -8.93
N LEU A 84 1.64 10.26 -7.94
CA LEU A 84 0.32 9.63 -8.11
C LEU A 84 -0.66 10.52 -8.88
N THR A 85 -0.61 11.83 -8.70
CA THR A 85 -1.62 12.76 -9.21
C THR A 85 -1.13 13.44 -10.49
N ALA A 86 -1.73 13.12 -11.63
CA ALA A 86 -1.41 13.82 -12.88
C ALA A 86 -2.15 15.15 -13.00
N GLY A 87 -3.40 15.20 -12.53
CA GLY A 87 -4.18 16.43 -12.43
C GLY A 87 -5.68 16.20 -12.55
N TYR A 88 -6.45 17.26 -12.26
CA TYR A 88 -7.89 17.29 -12.44
C TYR A 88 -8.29 18.61 -13.09
N ASN A 89 -8.86 18.53 -14.29
CA ASN A 89 -9.46 19.66 -14.99
C ASN A 89 -10.98 19.65 -14.76
N VAL A 90 -11.43 20.51 -13.84
CA VAL A 90 -12.86 20.66 -13.48
C VAL A 90 -13.71 21.13 -14.67
N THR A 91 -13.14 21.98 -15.54
CA THR A 91 -13.86 22.57 -16.68
C THR A 91 -14.13 21.53 -17.76
N GLU A 92 -13.17 20.64 -18.01
CA GLU A 92 -13.30 19.52 -18.93
C GLU A 92 -13.91 18.28 -18.26
N GLY A 93 -14.02 18.27 -16.92
CA GLY A 93 -14.51 17.14 -16.14
C GLY A 93 -13.67 15.87 -16.30
N LEU A 94 -12.35 16.05 -16.29
CA LEU A 94 -11.33 15.04 -16.61
C LEU A 94 -10.32 14.96 -15.46
N ALA A 95 -10.12 13.76 -14.89
CA ALA A 95 -9.10 13.52 -13.88
C ALA A 95 -8.14 12.40 -14.31
N GLN A 96 -6.88 12.53 -13.93
CA GLN A 96 -5.82 11.62 -14.30
C GLN A 96 -4.94 11.26 -13.09
N PHE A 97 -4.67 9.97 -12.94
CA PHE A 97 -3.85 9.40 -11.87
C PHE A 97 -2.83 8.41 -12.44
N ARG A 98 -1.71 8.22 -11.77
CA ARG A 98 -0.67 7.25 -12.13
C ARG A 98 -0.61 6.17 -11.05
N PHE A 99 -0.76 4.91 -11.44
CA PHE A 99 -0.57 3.78 -10.53
C PHE A 99 0.67 3.01 -10.92
N PHE A 100 1.50 2.66 -9.95
CA PHE A 100 2.65 1.81 -10.18
C PHE A 100 2.20 0.36 -10.34
N LYS A 101 2.41 -0.22 -11.51
CA LYS A 101 1.95 -1.57 -11.87
C LYS A 101 3.04 -2.27 -12.64
N SER A 102 3.42 -3.46 -12.20
CA SER A 102 4.41 -4.32 -12.87
C SER A 102 5.70 -3.57 -13.24
N GLY A 103 6.21 -2.77 -12.30
CA GLY A 103 7.47 -2.03 -12.47
C GLY A 103 7.36 -0.67 -13.17
N GLN A 104 6.16 -0.24 -13.59
CA GLN A 104 5.98 1.00 -14.36
C GLN A 104 4.78 1.83 -13.89
N TRP A 105 4.89 3.15 -14.03
CA TRP A 105 3.78 4.07 -13.77
C TRP A 105 2.79 4.06 -14.93
N THR A 106 1.57 3.57 -14.69
CA THR A 106 0.48 3.51 -15.66
C THR A 106 -0.49 4.66 -15.42
N LEU A 107 -0.72 5.47 -16.45
CA LEU A 107 -1.70 6.56 -16.41
C LEU A 107 -3.13 6.03 -16.58
N VAL A 108 -4.03 6.41 -15.68
CA VAL A 108 -5.46 6.13 -15.75
C VAL A 108 -6.21 7.45 -15.85
N THR A 109 -7.01 7.58 -16.91
CA THR A 109 -7.83 8.75 -17.19
C THR A 109 -9.30 8.41 -16.96
N ILE A 110 -10.02 9.26 -16.24
CA ILE A 110 -11.45 9.13 -15.93
C ILE A 110 -12.18 10.45 -16.17
N ASP A 111 -13.49 10.36 -16.42
CA ASP A 111 -14.36 11.52 -16.20
C ASP A 111 -14.65 11.70 -14.71
N ASP A 112 -15.19 12.86 -14.33
CA ASP A 112 -15.53 13.19 -12.94
C ASP A 112 -16.96 12.80 -12.51
N TYR A 113 -17.71 12.00 -13.30
CA TYR A 113 -19.00 11.49 -12.82
C TYR A 113 -18.81 10.52 -11.65
N LEU A 114 -19.45 10.78 -10.53
CA LEU A 114 -19.43 9.91 -9.35
C LEU A 114 -20.84 9.35 -9.07
N PRO A 115 -20.96 8.15 -8.48
CA PRO A 115 -22.25 7.57 -8.12
C PRO A 115 -22.78 8.14 -6.81
N PHE A 116 -23.99 8.71 -6.86
CA PHE A 116 -24.75 9.25 -5.74
C PHE A 116 -26.04 8.47 -5.51
N ASP A 117 -26.48 8.39 -4.26
CA ASP A 117 -27.75 7.78 -3.91
C ASP A 117 -28.94 8.75 -4.05
N SER A 118 -30.13 8.30 -3.65
CA SER A 118 -31.35 9.11 -3.66
C SER A 118 -31.33 10.33 -2.74
N THR A 119 -30.40 10.38 -1.78
CA THR A 119 -30.19 11.54 -0.91
C THR A 119 -29.08 12.47 -1.41
N MET A 120 -28.52 12.20 -2.60
CA MET A 120 -27.38 12.92 -3.18
C MET A 120 -26.11 12.81 -2.32
N GLU A 121 -25.98 11.73 -1.55
CA GLU A 121 -24.72 11.35 -0.91
C GLU A 121 -23.94 10.39 -1.79
N LEU A 122 -22.60 10.45 -1.74
CA LEU A 122 -21.76 9.54 -2.52
C LEU A 122 -21.95 8.10 -2.02
N CYS A 123 -22.21 7.20 -2.96
CA CYS A 123 -22.31 5.77 -2.68
C CYS A 123 -20.96 5.12 -2.37
N MET A 124 -19.87 5.74 -2.82
CA MET A 124 -18.52 5.18 -2.76
C MET A 124 -17.65 6.00 -1.79
N GLY A 125 -16.41 6.33 -2.14
CA GLY A 125 -15.53 7.18 -1.35
C GLY A 125 -16.13 8.58 -1.15
N ARG A 126 -15.86 9.17 0.02
CA ARG A 126 -16.36 10.48 0.42
C ARG A 126 -15.31 11.58 0.18
N PRO A 127 -15.72 12.83 -0.13
CA PRO A 127 -14.81 13.98 -0.18
C PRO A 127 -14.24 14.27 1.21
N SER A 128 -13.34 15.25 1.33
CA SER A 128 -12.88 15.79 2.62
C SER A 128 -14.02 16.15 3.58
N ARG A 129 -13.69 16.33 4.88
CA ARG A 129 -14.68 16.69 5.93
C ARG A 129 -15.50 17.95 5.65
N ASP A 130 -14.97 18.91 4.90
CA ASP A 130 -15.68 20.12 4.49
C ASP A 130 -16.55 19.91 3.24
N ASN A 131 -16.60 18.68 2.70
CA ASN A 131 -17.33 18.26 1.50
C ASN A 131 -16.94 19.01 0.22
N LYS A 132 -15.73 19.59 0.16
CA LYS A 132 -15.26 20.36 -0.98
C LYS A 132 -14.13 19.69 -1.77
N ASP A 133 -13.30 18.84 -1.15
CA ASP A 133 -12.18 18.19 -1.82
C ASP A 133 -12.56 16.81 -2.35
N PHE A 134 -12.58 16.68 -3.67
CA PHE A 134 -12.99 15.45 -4.37
C PHE A 134 -11.82 14.56 -4.79
N PHE A 135 -10.61 14.79 -4.26
CA PHE A 135 -9.43 13.99 -4.59
C PHE A 135 -9.66 12.49 -4.39
N PHE A 136 -10.10 12.07 -3.20
CA PHE A 136 -10.24 10.65 -2.89
C PHE A 136 -11.36 9.93 -3.66
N PRO A 137 -12.58 10.47 -3.80
CA PRO A 137 -13.61 9.85 -4.65
C PRO A 137 -13.14 9.61 -6.09
N LEU A 138 -12.40 10.57 -6.67
CA LEU A 138 -11.85 10.45 -8.02
C LEU A 138 -10.69 9.45 -8.07
N LEU A 139 -9.81 9.44 -7.07
CA LEU A 139 -8.73 8.46 -6.94
C LEU A 139 -9.29 7.03 -6.85
N GLU A 140 -10.29 6.81 -5.99
CA GLU A 140 -10.97 5.52 -5.85
C GLU A 140 -11.63 5.09 -7.16
N LYS A 141 -12.26 6.02 -7.89
CA LYS A 141 -12.82 5.74 -9.22
C LYS A 141 -11.75 5.30 -10.21
N ALA A 142 -10.63 6.01 -10.28
CA ALA A 142 -9.55 5.67 -11.20
C ALA A 142 -8.94 4.30 -10.86
N TYR A 143 -8.76 4.02 -9.56
CA TYR A 143 -8.27 2.73 -9.10
C TYR A 143 -9.28 1.60 -9.38
N ALA A 144 -10.57 1.85 -9.21
CA ALA A 144 -11.66 0.94 -9.58
C ALA A 144 -11.69 0.68 -11.09
N LYS A 145 -11.50 1.70 -11.93
CA LYS A 145 -11.37 1.54 -13.39
C LYS A 145 -10.23 0.60 -13.74
N HIS A 146 -9.05 0.79 -13.14
CA HIS A 146 -7.91 -0.10 -13.36
C HIS A 146 -8.24 -1.56 -12.97
N HIS A 147 -9.05 -1.75 -11.93
CA HIS A 147 -9.53 -3.05 -11.46
C HIS A 147 -10.92 -3.43 -11.98
N ARG A 148 -11.36 -2.84 -13.11
CA ARG A 148 -12.63 -3.08 -13.81
C ARG A 148 -13.91 -2.56 -13.16
N CYS A 149 -14.01 -2.49 -11.83
CA CYS A 149 -15.17 -1.92 -11.12
C CYS A 149 -14.86 -1.59 -9.65
N TYR A 150 -15.75 -0.87 -8.99
CA TYR A 150 -15.63 -0.59 -7.56
C TYR A 150 -15.66 -1.85 -6.69
N GLU A 151 -16.57 -2.79 -6.94
CA GLU A 151 -16.71 -4.01 -6.13
C GLU A 151 -15.45 -4.90 -6.19
N ALA A 152 -14.65 -4.82 -7.25
CA ALA A 152 -13.39 -5.54 -7.37
C ALA A 152 -12.33 -5.10 -6.33
N LEU A 153 -12.52 -3.92 -5.73
CA LEU A 153 -11.68 -3.43 -4.64
C LEU A 153 -12.11 -3.98 -3.26
N GLU A 154 -13.29 -4.59 -3.14
CA GLU A 154 -13.76 -5.13 -1.87
C GLU A 154 -13.09 -6.48 -1.56
N LEU A 155 -12.66 -6.67 -0.30
CA LEU A 155 -11.95 -7.88 0.15
C LEU A 155 -12.68 -9.19 -0.19
N LYS A 156 -14.01 -9.16 -0.23
CA LYS A 156 -14.83 -10.33 -0.59
C LYS A 156 -14.55 -10.87 -2.00
N VAL A 157 -14.01 -10.05 -2.91
CA VAL A 157 -13.65 -10.47 -4.28
C VAL A 157 -12.28 -11.16 -4.29
N THR A 158 -11.43 -10.88 -3.31
CA THR A 158 -10.11 -11.51 -3.11
C THR A 158 -10.02 -12.14 -1.72
N PRO A 159 -10.82 -13.18 -1.40
CA PRO A 159 -10.90 -13.74 -0.05
C PRO A 159 -9.62 -14.43 0.43
N GLU A 160 -8.69 -14.72 -0.49
CA GLU A 160 -7.37 -15.30 -0.18
C GLU A 160 -6.36 -14.26 0.33
N LEU A 161 -6.62 -12.97 0.13
CA LEU A 161 -5.76 -11.88 0.59
C LEU A 161 -6.21 -11.37 1.95
N SER A 162 -5.27 -11.25 2.88
CA SER A 162 -5.52 -10.57 4.14
C SER A 162 -5.64 -9.05 3.94
N ILE A 163 -6.14 -8.36 4.97
CA ILE A 163 -6.15 -6.89 4.98
C ILE A 163 -4.75 -6.30 4.81
N VAL A 164 -3.73 -6.94 5.41
CA VAL A 164 -2.34 -6.52 5.31
C VAL A 164 -1.86 -6.64 3.86
N ASP A 165 -2.20 -7.73 3.17
CA ASP A 165 -1.78 -7.95 1.79
C ASP A 165 -2.35 -6.87 0.86
N VAL A 166 -3.66 -6.58 0.95
CA VAL A 166 -4.25 -5.54 0.10
C VAL A 166 -3.73 -4.14 0.43
N MET A 167 -3.42 -3.85 1.70
CA MET A 167 -2.81 -2.58 2.10
C MET A 167 -1.39 -2.45 1.57
N CYS A 168 -0.56 -3.50 1.68
CA CYS A 168 0.75 -3.57 1.04
C CYS A 168 0.64 -3.35 -0.47
N HIS A 169 -0.33 -4.00 -1.12
CA HIS A 169 -0.57 -3.83 -2.54
C HIS A 169 -0.87 -2.38 -2.89
N GLY A 170 -1.78 -1.74 -2.15
CA GLY A 170 -2.10 -0.33 -2.35
C GLY A 170 -0.92 0.60 -2.08
N LEU A 171 -0.15 0.36 -1.01
CA LEU A 171 1.03 1.16 -0.68
C LEU A 171 2.03 1.13 -1.84
N MET A 172 2.29 -0.05 -2.41
CA MET A 172 3.13 -0.19 -3.59
C MET A 172 2.55 0.54 -4.80
N ASP A 173 1.26 0.33 -5.09
CA ASP A 173 0.61 0.87 -6.28
C ASP A 173 0.51 2.41 -6.26
N LEU A 174 0.42 3.02 -5.07
CA LEU A 174 0.34 4.48 -4.90
C LEU A 174 1.71 5.16 -4.73
N SER A 175 2.75 4.44 -4.28
CA SER A 175 4.08 5.02 -4.02
C SER A 175 5.17 4.60 -5.02
N GLY A 176 4.99 3.47 -5.71
CA GLY A 176 6.04 2.80 -6.47
C GLY A 176 7.15 2.19 -5.60
N CYS A 177 6.96 2.15 -4.28
CA CYS A 177 7.93 1.67 -3.31
C CYS A 177 7.53 0.29 -2.77
N ALA A 178 8.50 -0.56 -2.47
CA ALA A 178 8.23 -1.89 -1.93
C ALA A 178 7.85 -1.80 -0.43
N PRO A 179 6.68 -2.33 -0.02
CA PRO A 179 6.34 -2.49 1.38
C PRO A 179 7.04 -3.72 1.97
N VAL A 180 7.50 -3.60 3.21
CA VAL A 180 8.02 -4.71 4.01
C VAL A 180 7.16 -4.80 5.27
N HIS A 181 6.54 -5.97 5.46
CA HIS A 181 5.67 -6.25 6.58
C HIS A 181 6.43 -6.90 7.74
N PHE A 182 6.22 -6.38 8.95
CA PHE A 182 6.74 -6.88 10.20
C PHE A 182 5.58 -7.16 11.16
N PRO A 183 5.25 -8.42 11.43
CA PRO A 183 4.33 -8.77 12.51
C PRO A 183 4.93 -8.32 13.84
N LEU A 184 4.22 -7.47 14.59
CA LEU A 184 4.63 -7.02 15.92
C LEU A 184 4.17 -7.98 17.01
N ARG A 185 3.05 -8.67 16.77
CA ARG A 185 2.52 -9.73 17.63
C ARG A 185 2.41 -11.03 16.83
N GLY A 186 3.16 -12.04 17.25
CA GLY A 186 3.23 -13.39 16.66
C GLY A 186 3.94 -14.35 17.61
N SER A 187 4.15 -15.61 17.20
CA SER A 187 4.71 -16.71 18.01
C SER A 187 6.12 -16.49 18.59
N VAL A 188 6.74 -15.34 18.32
CA VAL A 188 8.01 -14.90 18.90
C VAL A 188 7.84 -13.44 19.31
N GLU A 189 7.79 -13.17 20.62
CA GLU A 189 7.92 -11.80 21.12
C GLU A 189 9.21 -11.18 20.57
N MET A 190 9.14 -9.95 20.04
CA MET A 190 10.34 -9.27 19.54
C MET A 190 11.36 -9.12 20.67
N SER A 191 12.58 -9.62 20.46
CA SER A 191 13.66 -9.47 21.42
C SER A 191 14.01 -8.00 21.64
N ALA A 192 14.60 -7.67 22.79
CA ALA A 192 15.04 -6.30 23.08
C ALA A 192 15.97 -5.73 21.99
N GLU A 193 16.82 -6.59 21.40
CA GLU A 193 17.68 -6.21 20.29
C GLU A 193 16.88 -5.84 19.03
N GLN A 194 15.88 -6.66 18.67
CA GLN A 194 15.00 -6.36 17.53
C GLN A 194 14.22 -5.06 17.73
N GLN A 195 13.73 -4.82 18.95
CA GLN A 195 13.05 -3.57 19.31
C GLN A 195 13.99 -2.36 19.19
N ASN A 196 15.25 -2.50 19.62
CA ASN A 196 16.26 -1.44 19.51
C ASN A 196 16.63 -1.16 18.04
N ILE A 197 16.78 -2.19 17.21
CA ILE A 197 17.01 -2.02 15.77
C ILE A 197 15.84 -1.28 15.13
N LEU A 198 14.60 -1.68 15.45
CA LEU A 198 13.42 -1.01 14.92
C LEU A 198 13.30 0.44 15.42
N TRP A 199 13.62 0.70 16.68
CA TRP A 199 13.68 2.06 17.23
C TRP A 199 14.67 2.93 16.45
N MET A 200 15.87 2.42 16.19
CA MET A 200 16.89 3.13 15.42
C MET A 200 16.43 3.39 13.98
N LYS A 201 15.71 2.43 13.36
CA LYS A 201 15.09 2.64 12.04
C LYS A 201 14.03 3.73 12.09
N LEU A 202 13.07 3.69 13.02
CA LEU A 202 12.04 4.72 13.15
C LEU A 202 12.66 6.10 13.39
N LYS A 203 13.56 6.22 14.37
CA LYS A 203 14.19 7.49 14.74
C LYS A 203 15.01 8.10 13.59
N ASN A 204 15.71 7.29 12.80
CA ASN A 204 16.63 7.79 11.78
C ASN A 204 16.01 7.87 10.38
N ALA A 205 15.05 6.99 10.07
CA ALA A 205 14.52 6.81 8.72
C ALA A 205 13.17 7.48 8.49
N ILE A 206 12.49 8.04 9.52
CA ILE A 206 11.33 8.91 9.28
C ILE A 206 11.81 10.18 8.56
N GLN A 207 11.79 10.09 7.24
CA GLN A 207 12.24 11.11 6.27
C GLN A 207 11.28 11.11 5.07
N GLN A 208 11.58 11.87 4.02
CA GLN A 208 10.67 12.01 2.87
C GLN A 208 10.43 10.70 2.10
N ASP A 209 11.40 9.79 2.08
CA ASP A 209 11.36 8.60 1.21
C ASP A 209 10.99 7.28 1.93
N VAL A 210 10.66 7.34 3.22
CA VAL A 210 10.26 6.16 4.00
C VAL A 210 9.01 6.45 4.81
N LEU A 211 8.03 5.57 4.69
CA LEU A 211 6.77 5.60 5.41
C LEU A 211 6.69 4.38 6.31
N PHE A 212 6.58 4.61 7.62
CA PHE A 212 6.22 3.58 8.58
C PHE A 212 4.74 3.72 8.90
N THR A 213 3.99 2.62 8.83
CA THR A 213 2.57 2.58 9.20
C THR A 213 2.33 1.44 10.16
N PHE A 214 1.62 1.74 11.24
CA PHE A 214 1.16 0.73 12.19
C PHE A 214 -0.28 0.34 11.91
N LEU A 215 -0.63 -0.91 12.22
CA LEU A 215 -1.95 -1.47 11.99
C LEU A 215 -2.38 -2.29 13.19
N LEU A 216 -3.65 -2.14 13.57
CA LEU A 216 -4.36 -3.04 14.46
C LEU A 216 -5.32 -3.87 13.60
N ARG A 217 -5.14 -5.19 13.53
CA ARG A 217 -6.07 -6.07 12.81
C ARG A 217 -7.39 -6.24 13.56
N GLY A 218 -8.51 -6.07 12.87
CA GLY A 218 -9.86 -6.15 13.46
C GLY A 218 -10.22 -7.54 13.98
N GLU A 219 -9.64 -8.59 13.40
CA GLU A 219 -9.83 -9.97 13.85
C GLU A 219 -8.97 -10.38 15.06
N SER A 220 -8.10 -9.49 15.56
CA SER A 220 -7.29 -9.80 16.75
C SER A 220 -8.14 -9.83 18.03
N ALA A 221 -7.78 -10.69 18.97
CA ALA A 221 -8.55 -10.89 20.20
C ALA A 221 -8.67 -9.60 21.05
N GLU A 222 -7.65 -8.74 20.97
CA GLU A 222 -7.58 -7.49 21.73
C GLU A 222 -8.18 -6.30 20.99
N ALA A 223 -8.62 -6.45 19.73
CA ALA A 223 -9.10 -5.34 18.90
C ALA A 223 -10.19 -4.54 19.60
N ALA A 224 -11.18 -5.21 20.21
CA ALA A 224 -12.30 -4.56 20.88
C ALA A 224 -11.85 -3.63 22.02
N GLU A 225 -10.90 -4.07 22.86
CA GLU A 225 -10.33 -3.25 23.94
C GLU A 225 -9.62 -2.02 23.38
N ARG A 226 -8.79 -2.20 22.35
CA ARG A 226 -7.98 -1.13 21.78
C ARG A 226 -8.82 -0.11 21.01
N ILE A 227 -9.88 -0.56 20.35
CA ILE A 227 -10.90 0.31 19.73
C ILE A 227 -11.58 1.18 20.78
N SER A 228 -11.89 0.63 21.97
CA SER A 228 -12.47 1.42 23.07
C SER A 228 -11.54 2.54 23.58
N LEU A 229 -10.22 2.42 23.30
CA LEU A 229 -9.21 3.44 23.61
C LEU A 229 -8.96 4.40 22.44
N GLY A 230 -9.72 4.31 21.35
CA GLY A 230 -9.63 5.22 20.20
C GLY A 230 -8.69 4.76 19.07
N ILE A 231 -8.18 3.52 19.08
CA ILE A 231 -7.41 2.96 17.97
C ILE A 231 -8.35 2.17 17.05
N LEU A 232 -8.57 2.68 15.83
CA LEU A 232 -9.36 2.00 14.81
C LEU A 232 -8.62 0.75 14.33
N SER A 233 -9.35 -0.35 14.22
CA SER A 233 -8.87 -1.55 13.55
C SER A 233 -8.90 -1.38 12.03
N ASP A 234 -8.05 -2.11 11.32
CA ASP A 234 -7.99 -2.15 9.85
C ASP A 234 -7.73 -0.77 9.24
N HIS A 235 -7.01 0.08 9.98
CA HIS A 235 -6.54 1.39 9.56
C HIS A 235 -5.03 1.55 9.77
N LEU A 236 -4.34 2.09 8.76
CA LEU A 236 -2.94 2.47 8.83
C LEU A 236 -2.77 3.77 9.62
N TYR A 237 -1.87 3.73 10.60
CA TYR A 237 -1.43 4.86 11.40
C TYR A 237 -0.01 5.24 10.97
N PRO A 238 0.17 6.22 10.08
CA PRO A 238 1.49 6.61 9.61
C PRO A 238 2.27 7.33 10.71
N ALA A 239 3.52 6.94 10.90
CA ALA A 239 4.44 7.59 11.82
C ALA A 239 5.02 8.86 11.20
N LEU A 240 4.89 9.97 11.93
CA LEU A 240 5.29 11.31 11.50
C LEU A 240 6.60 11.76 12.16
N ASP A 241 6.87 11.32 13.39
CA ASP A 241 8.11 11.64 14.12
C ASP A 241 8.41 10.54 15.14
N ALA A 242 9.68 10.38 15.51
CA ALA A 242 10.14 9.50 16.58
C ALA A 242 11.30 10.14 17.35
N ARG A 243 11.12 10.37 18.65
CA ARG A 243 12.04 11.15 19.49
C ARG A 243 12.39 10.43 20.79
N PHE A 244 13.65 10.53 21.18
CA PHE A 244 14.11 10.11 22.50
C PHE A 244 14.31 11.35 23.38
N VAL A 245 13.43 11.56 24.36
CA VAL A 245 13.44 12.75 25.24
C VAL A 245 13.11 12.32 26.66
N GLU A 246 13.87 12.80 27.65
CA GLU A 246 13.68 12.46 29.08
C GLU A 246 13.58 10.94 29.36
N GLY A 247 14.39 10.14 28.66
CA GLY A 247 14.37 8.67 28.81
C GLY A 247 13.19 7.98 28.12
N GLN A 248 12.32 8.71 27.43
CA GLN A 248 11.13 8.19 26.75
C GLN A 248 11.38 8.05 25.25
N ARG A 249 11.06 6.88 24.69
CA ARG A 249 11.00 6.64 23.24
C ARG A 249 9.59 6.93 22.77
N LEU A 250 9.36 8.09 22.16
CA LEU A 250 8.03 8.56 21.75
C LEU A 250 7.88 8.56 20.24
N VAL A 251 6.71 8.15 19.75
CA VAL A 251 6.35 8.11 18.33
C VAL A 251 5.10 8.96 18.12
N LYS A 252 5.15 9.89 17.16
CA LYS A 252 4.01 10.71 16.71
C LYS A 252 3.33 10.00 15.56
N LEU A 253 2.04 9.71 15.68
CA LEU A 253 1.23 9.07 14.64
C LEU A 253 0.15 10.02 14.13
N ARG A 254 -0.17 9.94 12.84
CA ARG A 254 -1.37 10.61 12.30
C ARG A 254 -2.63 9.85 12.73
N HIS A 255 -3.55 10.57 13.34
CA HIS A 255 -4.87 10.12 13.74
C HIS A 255 -5.91 10.38 12.64
N TRP A 256 -6.95 9.56 12.55
CA TRP A 256 -8.03 9.70 11.56
C TRP A 256 -9.07 10.79 11.89
N GLY A 257 -8.79 11.63 12.90
CA GLY A 257 -9.62 12.75 13.39
C GLY A 257 -11.10 12.40 13.55
N GLN A 258 -11.37 11.54 14.52
CA GLN A 258 -12.72 11.07 14.83
C GLN A 258 -13.58 12.21 15.40
N VAL A 259 -14.83 12.28 14.96
CA VAL A 259 -15.85 13.18 15.53
C VAL A 259 -16.50 12.44 16.70
N GLY A 260 -16.32 12.89 17.95
CA GLY A 260 -16.97 12.31 19.14
C GLY A 260 -16.03 11.91 20.29
N GLU A 261 -16.44 10.92 21.08
CA GLU A 261 -15.85 10.47 22.37
C GLU A 261 -14.65 9.52 22.24
N LEU A 262 -14.38 8.96 21.06
CA LEU A 262 -13.29 8.02 20.80
C LEU A 262 -11.96 8.75 20.59
N ARG A 263 -11.50 9.44 21.63
CA ARG A 263 -10.16 10.05 21.68
C ARG A 263 -9.14 9.02 22.17
N TRP A 264 -7.89 9.20 21.75
CA TRP A 264 -6.78 8.40 22.25
C TRP A 264 -6.75 8.37 23.79
N GLY A 265 -6.96 7.18 24.36
CA GLY A 265 -7.11 6.94 25.79
C GLY A 265 -5.83 6.49 26.50
N GLY A 266 -4.70 6.36 25.79
CA GLY A 266 -3.45 5.84 26.35
C GLY A 266 -2.66 6.80 27.24
N LYS A 267 -1.46 6.39 27.66
CA LYS A 267 -0.65 7.09 28.67
C LYS A 267 -0.22 8.49 28.22
N TRP A 268 -0.05 8.70 26.91
CA TRP A 268 0.39 9.95 26.29
C TRP A 268 -0.75 10.75 25.65
N ARG A 269 -2.00 10.56 26.10
CA ARG A 269 -3.11 11.45 25.74
C ARG A 269 -2.83 12.91 26.11
N ALA A 270 -3.46 13.87 25.43
CA ALA A 270 -3.14 15.29 25.55
C ALA A 270 -3.20 15.84 26.99
N MET A 271 -4.19 15.42 27.78
CA MET A 271 -4.37 15.83 29.18
C MET A 271 -3.56 15.00 30.19
N SER A 272 -2.58 14.21 29.73
CA SER A 272 -1.75 13.39 30.61
C SER A 272 -0.78 14.24 31.44
N THR A 273 -0.66 13.91 32.73
CA THR A 273 0.33 14.52 33.63
C THR A 273 1.77 14.12 33.30
N ARG A 274 1.97 13.17 32.37
CA ARG A 274 3.29 12.77 31.85
C ARG A 274 3.93 13.83 30.97
N TRP A 275 3.14 14.75 30.42
CA TRP A 275 3.65 15.85 29.59
C TRP A 275 4.32 16.92 30.44
N THR A 276 5.64 16.80 30.63
CA THR A 276 6.48 17.84 31.25
C THR A 276 6.60 19.07 30.34
N THR A 277 6.96 20.22 30.89
CA THR A 277 7.22 21.44 30.12
C THR A 277 8.31 21.21 29.06
N ILE A 278 9.35 20.43 29.39
CA ILE A 278 10.45 20.09 28.49
C ILE A 278 9.96 19.23 27.32
N LEU A 279 9.15 18.20 27.60
CA LEU A 279 8.57 17.36 26.55
C LEU A 279 7.67 18.17 25.61
N ARG A 280 6.84 19.05 26.17
CA ARG A 280 5.94 19.90 25.38
C ARG A 280 6.71 20.82 24.43
N ASP A 281 7.78 21.45 24.93
CA ASP A 281 8.63 22.34 24.13
C ASP A 281 9.41 21.57 23.04
N LEU A 282 10.16 20.53 23.42
CA LEU A 282 11.02 19.80 22.50
C LEU A 282 10.26 19.03 21.41
N LEU A 283 9.04 18.56 21.71
CA LEU A 283 8.20 17.84 20.76
C LEU A 283 7.24 18.77 20.00
N LYS A 284 7.30 20.09 20.28
CA LYS A 284 6.36 21.09 19.75
C LYS A 284 4.92 20.62 19.91
N PHE A 285 4.59 20.19 21.12
CA PHE A 285 3.29 19.63 21.44
C PHE A 285 2.22 20.70 21.27
N ASP A 286 1.21 20.40 20.45
CA ASP A 286 0.05 21.24 20.21
C ASP A 286 -1.16 20.60 20.87
N GLU A 287 -1.77 21.31 21.83
CA GLU A 287 -2.95 20.84 22.57
C GLU A 287 -4.21 20.76 21.71
N ASP A 288 -4.24 21.55 20.63
CA ASP A 288 -5.37 21.64 19.71
C ASP A 288 -5.21 20.72 18.49
N ASP A 289 -4.10 19.97 18.39
CA ASP A 289 -3.87 19.01 17.31
C ASP A 289 -4.87 17.84 17.41
N ARG A 290 -5.78 17.78 16.44
CA ARG A 290 -6.80 16.72 16.33
C ARG A 290 -6.43 15.64 15.32
N GLU A 291 -5.34 15.83 14.61
CA GLU A 291 -4.89 15.01 13.49
C GLU A 291 -3.72 14.12 13.85
N THR A 292 -3.11 14.31 15.03
CA THR A 292 -2.01 13.48 15.49
C THR A 292 -2.10 13.17 16.98
N PHE A 293 -1.33 12.17 17.41
CA PHE A 293 -1.15 11.85 18.81
C PHE A 293 0.21 11.18 19.03
N TRP A 294 0.66 11.18 20.28
CA TRP A 294 1.89 10.53 20.69
C TRP A 294 1.62 9.28 21.51
N MET A 295 2.55 8.33 21.44
CA MET A 295 2.61 7.14 22.29
C MET A 295 4.06 6.73 22.53
N SER A 296 4.32 5.92 23.56
CA SER A 296 5.65 5.32 23.70
C SER A 296 5.84 4.16 22.73
N LEU A 297 7.09 3.84 22.39
CA LEU A 297 7.40 2.66 21.56
C LEU A 297 6.85 1.36 22.18
N ASP A 298 6.87 1.26 23.51
CA ASP A 298 6.31 0.08 24.19
C ASP A 298 4.78 0.01 24.05
N GLU A 299 4.10 1.17 24.02
CA GLU A 299 2.68 1.24 23.68
C GLU A 299 2.42 0.87 22.22
N VAL A 300 3.29 1.24 21.28
CA VAL A 300 3.18 0.80 19.88
C VAL A 300 3.13 -0.73 19.79
N PHE A 301 4.08 -1.43 20.43
CA PHE A 301 4.10 -2.89 20.46
C PHE A 301 2.93 -3.49 21.25
N PHE A 302 2.41 -2.73 22.22
CA PHE A 302 1.24 -3.16 22.96
C PHE A 302 -0.05 -3.07 22.13
N TYR A 303 -0.25 -1.98 21.41
CA TYR A 303 -1.53 -1.66 20.78
C TYR A 303 -1.63 -2.06 19.31
N PHE A 304 -0.54 -2.18 18.58
CA PHE A 304 -0.57 -2.57 17.18
C PHE A 304 -0.16 -4.02 16.99
N THR A 305 -0.71 -4.65 15.95
CA THR A 305 -0.42 -6.04 15.58
C THR A 305 0.65 -6.10 14.51
N ASP A 306 0.74 -5.09 13.65
CA ASP A 306 1.61 -5.09 12.47
C ASP A 306 2.26 -3.73 12.25
N LEU A 307 3.46 -3.76 11.69
CA LEU A 307 4.18 -2.62 11.15
C LEU A 307 4.45 -2.88 9.67
N ILE A 308 4.15 -1.90 8.82
CA ILE A 308 4.52 -1.93 7.40
C ILE A 308 5.48 -0.77 7.16
N MET A 309 6.66 -1.08 6.62
CA MET A 309 7.65 -0.10 6.19
C MET A 309 7.64 -0.04 4.67
N THR A 310 7.21 1.09 4.11
CA THR A 310 7.26 1.37 2.66
C THR A 310 8.42 2.32 2.40
N ALA A 311 9.42 1.88 1.63
CA ALA A 311 10.64 2.68 1.43
C ALA A 311 10.98 2.79 -0.06
N GLY A 312 11.21 4.02 -0.51
CA GLY A 312 11.83 4.27 -1.80
C GLY A 312 13.32 3.94 -1.71
N THR A 313 13.83 3.17 -2.66
CA THR A 313 15.28 2.92 -2.75
C THR A 313 15.83 3.56 -4.01
N LYS A 314 16.91 4.36 -3.87
CA LYS A 314 17.54 5.08 -4.98
C LYS A 314 18.04 4.16 -6.09
N HIS A 315 18.33 2.90 -5.76
CA HIS A 315 18.88 1.90 -6.67
C HIS A 315 17.92 0.72 -6.83
N THR A 316 16.71 1.00 -7.32
CA THR A 316 15.74 -0.05 -7.68
C THR A 316 15.88 -0.39 -9.17
N SER A 317 15.80 -1.68 -9.52
CA SER A 317 15.72 -2.13 -10.91
C SER A 317 14.57 -3.13 -11.06
N TRP A 318 13.80 -2.97 -12.12
CA TRP A 318 12.70 -3.87 -12.47
C TRP A 318 13.00 -4.53 -13.81
N VAL A 319 12.78 -5.83 -13.88
CA VAL A 319 12.83 -6.63 -15.10
C VAL A 319 11.57 -7.50 -15.17
N SER A 320 11.11 -7.80 -16.37
CA SER A 320 9.93 -8.61 -16.60
C SER A 320 10.16 -9.59 -17.75
N ALA A 321 9.43 -10.70 -17.73
CA ALA A 321 9.40 -11.69 -18.79
C ALA A 321 8.01 -12.33 -18.83
N ASP A 322 7.67 -12.96 -19.96
CA ASP A 322 6.51 -13.84 -20.08
C ASP A 322 6.99 -15.30 -20.05
N PHE A 323 6.36 -16.13 -19.23
CA PHE A 323 6.65 -17.58 -19.18
C PHE A 323 6.37 -18.27 -20.53
N ALA A 324 5.51 -17.69 -21.38
CA ALA A 324 5.27 -18.20 -22.73
C ALA A 324 6.53 -18.16 -23.62
N ASP A 325 7.46 -17.26 -23.34
CA ASP A 325 8.70 -17.06 -24.10
C ASP A 325 9.84 -17.96 -23.61
N CYS A 326 9.64 -18.70 -22.51
CA CYS A 326 10.69 -19.52 -21.91
C CYS A 326 10.87 -20.88 -22.61
N PRO A 327 12.09 -21.46 -22.64
CA PRO A 327 12.35 -22.77 -23.22
C PRO A 327 11.57 -23.87 -22.49
N LYS A 328 10.85 -24.72 -23.23
CA LYS A 328 9.99 -25.79 -22.68
C LYS A 328 10.65 -27.17 -22.61
N GLU A 329 11.94 -27.26 -22.94
CA GLU A 329 12.65 -28.55 -23.12
C GLU A 329 13.56 -28.91 -21.94
N CYS A 330 13.59 -28.11 -20.86
CA CYS A 330 14.60 -28.22 -19.79
C CYS A 330 14.21 -29.15 -18.62
N GLY A 331 13.11 -29.89 -18.70
CA GLY A 331 12.81 -31.06 -17.86
C GLY A 331 12.38 -30.80 -16.41
N THR A 332 12.60 -29.61 -15.85
CA THR A 332 12.08 -29.21 -14.52
C THR A 332 11.44 -27.82 -14.56
N PRO A 333 10.41 -27.53 -13.74
CA PRO A 333 9.74 -26.23 -13.74
C PRO A 333 10.69 -25.05 -13.50
N VAL A 334 11.69 -25.22 -12.63
CA VAL A 334 12.71 -24.19 -12.37
C VAL A 334 13.48 -23.87 -13.64
N MET A 335 13.89 -24.89 -14.41
CA MET A 335 14.70 -24.67 -15.61
C MET A 335 13.90 -24.18 -16.82
N GLU A 336 12.58 -24.36 -16.81
CA GLU A 336 11.63 -23.74 -17.74
C GLU A 336 11.26 -22.30 -17.35
N GLY A 337 11.79 -21.82 -16.22
CA GLY A 337 11.60 -20.47 -15.72
C GLY A 337 12.38 -19.40 -16.47
N ALA A 338 11.94 -18.14 -16.32
CA ALA A 338 12.64 -16.98 -16.86
C ALA A 338 13.93 -16.71 -16.08
N GLN A 339 15.05 -16.61 -16.79
CA GLN A 339 16.36 -16.34 -16.18
C GLN A 339 16.80 -14.90 -16.38
N PHE A 340 17.29 -14.26 -15.32
CA PHE A 340 17.84 -12.92 -15.31
C PHE A 340 19.22 -12.92 -14.66
N THR A 341 20.10 -12.00 -15.07
CA THR A 341 21.41 -11.83 -14.42
C THR A 341 21.39 -10.63 -13.48
N LEU A 342 21.58 -10.88 -12.18
CA LEU A 342 21.89 -9.85 -11.20
C LEU A 342 23.40 -9.58 -11.22
N ARG A 343 23.80 -8.37 -11.62
CA ARG A 343 25.19 -7.92 -11.54
C ARG A 343 25.40 -7.24 -10.19
N LEU A 344 26.26 -7.83 -9.37
CA LEU A 344 26.71 -7.19 -8.14
C LEU A 344 27.64 -6.03 -8.52
N GLY A 345 27.39 -4.84 -7.96
CA GLY A 345 28.25 -3.69 -8.18
C GLY A 345 29.64 -3.89 -7.59
N ASP A 346 30.56 -2.97 -7.86
CA ASP A 346 31.86 -2.96 -7.17
C ASP A 346 31.64 -2.55 -5.72
N PHE A 347 31.78 -3.51 -4.81
CA PHE A 347 31.74 -3.25 -3.38
C PHE A 347 33.03 -2.52 -2.97
N PRO A 348 32.95 -1.56 -2.03
CA PRO A 348 34.14 -1.04 -1.37
C PRO A 348 34.98 -2.21 -0.82
N PRO A 349 36.31 -2.14 -0.88
CA PRO A 349 37.19 -3.23 -0.42
C PRO A 349 36.96 -3.63 1.05
N ASP A 350 36.36 -2.73 1.83
CA ASP A 350 36.09 -2.91 3.27
C ASP A 350 34.68 -3.50 3.53
N LEU A 351 33.83 -3.61 2.50
CA LEU A 351 32.45 -4.05 2.62
C LEU A 351 32.36 -5.58 2.46
N ASN A 352 32.51 -6.29 3.57
CA ASN A 352 32.47 -7.76 3.56
C ASN A 352 31.06 -8.33 3.40
N LYS A 353 30.02 -7.56 3.73
CA LYS A 353 28.62 -8.00 3.67
C LYS A 353 27.71 -6.88 3.20
N THR A 354 26.79 -7.21 2.30
CA THR A 354 25.67 -6.33 1.93
C THR A 354 24.36 -7.09 1.93
N GLN A 355 23.24 -6.38 2.01
CA GLN A 355 21.91 -6.98 1.89
C GLN A 355 21.20 -6.38 0.69
N ILE A 356 20.71 -7.25 -0.19
CA ILE A 356 19.90 -6.90 -1.35
C ILE A 356 18.49 -7.41 -1.10
N SER A 357 17.48 -6.59 -1.35
CA SER A 357 16.08 -7.03 -1.36
C SER A 357 15.70 -7.41 -2.79
N LEU A 358 15.22 -8.64 -2.98
CA LEU A 358 14.69 -9.13 -4.24
C LEU A 358 13.17 -9.26 -4.12
N GLY A 359 12.46 -8.80 -5.13
CA GLY A 359 11.01 -8.93 -5.24
C GLY A 359 10.64 -9.76 -6.45
N LEU A 360 9.79 -10.77 -6.26
CA LEU A 360 9.10 -11.47 -7.35
C LEU A 360 7.66 -10.98 -7.40
N HIS A 361 7.21 -10.58 -8.58
CA HIS A 361 5.90 -9.97 -8.77
C HIS A 361 5.13 -10.66 -9.90
N GLN A 362 3.84 -10.91 -9.68
CA GLN A 362 2.88 -11.26 -10.74
C GLN A 362 1.71 -10.28 -10.79
N PRO A 363 1.01 -10.14 -11.93
CA PRO A 363 -0.08 -9.16 -12.08
C PRO A 363 -1.19 -9.34 -11.04
N ASP A 364 -1.74 -8.23 -10.55
CA ASP A 364 -2.85 -8.21 -9.59
C ASP A 364 -4.07 -8.99 -10.10
N ALA A 365 -4.52 -9.99 -9.32
CA ALA A 365 -5.64 -10.84 -9.71
C ALA A 365 -6.94 -10.04 -9.97
N ARG A 366 -7.14 -8.90 -9.29
CA ARG A 366 -8.34 -8.06 -9.43
C ARG A 366 -8.42 -7.39 -10.80
N ALA A 367 -7.27 -7.08 -11.42
CA ALA A 367 -7.22 -6.43 -12.74
C ALA A 367 -7.77 -7.34 -13.86
N ARG A 368 -7.81 -8.66 -13.62
CA ARG A 368 -8.26 -9.70 -14.56
C ARG A 368 -9.49 -10.46 -14.05
N VAL A 369 -10.21 -9.93 -13.06
CA VAL A 369 -11.41 -10.58 -12.52
C VAL A 369 -12.48 -10.75 -13.61
N ILE A 370 -13.05 -11.95 -13.70
CA ILE A 370 -14.12 -12.26 -14.64
C ILE A 370 -15.40 -11.56 -14.17
N ARG A 371 -16.13 -10.94 -15.11
CA ARG A 371 -17.29 -10.09 -14.83
C ARG A 371 -18.58 -10.92 -14.75
N GLN A 372 -18.72 -11.74 -13.71
CA GLN A 372 -19.87 -12.63 -13.52
C GLN A 372 -20.26 -12.81 -12.05
N ARG A 373 -21.45 -13.36 -11.81
CA ARG A 373 -21.96 -13.67 -10.46
C ARG A 373 -20.98 -14.56 -9.69
N ASN A 374 -20.69 -14.17 -8.45
CA ASN A 374 -19.78 -14.87 -7.53
C ASN A 374 -18.34 -15.05 -8.06
N ALA A 375 -17.92 -14.26 -9.04
CA ALA A 375 -16.53 -14.31 -9.47
C ALA A 375 -15.60 -13.81 -8.35
N LEU A 376 -14.52 -14.55 -8.17
CA LEU A 376 -13.42 -14.22 -7.27
C LEU A 376 -12.17 -13.95 -8.12
N ALA A 377 -11.39 -12.98 -7.68
CA ALA A 377 -10.05 -12.73 -8.17
C ALA A 377 -9.09 -13.58 -7.34
N THR A 378 -8.47 -14.59 -7.98
CA THR A 378 -7.54 -15.50 -7.33
C THR A 378 -6.25 -15.69 -8.12
N TYR A 379 -5.13 -15.89 -7.41
CA TYR A 379 -3.85 -16.28 -8.00
C TYR A 379 -3.87 -17.77 -8.34
N ARG A 380 -4.16 -18.07 -9.61
CA ARG A 380 -4.21 -19.46 -10.10
C ARG A 380 -2.82 -20.09 -10.19
N THR A 381 -1.83 -19.27 -10.56
CA THR A 381 -0.44 -19.66 -10.75
C THR A 381 0.35 -19.32 -9.48
N ALA A 382 1.10 -20.30 -8.99
CA ALA A 382 2.09 -20.05 -7.95
C ALA A 382 3.39 -19.58 -8.61
N ILE A 383 4.10 -18.67 -7.98
CA ILE A 383 5.37 -18.12 -8.49
C ILE A 383 6.48 -18.34 -7.46
N GLY A 384 7.64 -18.80 -7.93
CA GLY A 384 8.85 -19.03 -7.13
C GLY A 384 10.06 -18.30 -7.70
N LEU A 385 11.10 -18.15 -6.88
CA LEU A 385 12.37 -17.53 -7.29
C LEU A 385 13.55 -18.33 -6.74
N ALA A 386 14.45 -18.74 -7.62
CA ALA A 386 15.74 -19.29 -7.24
C ALA A 386 16.86 -18.28 -7.58
N VAL A 387 17.78 -18.08 -6.64
CA VAL A 387 19.02 -17.33 -6.83
C VAL A 387 20.15 -18.33 -6.86
N VAL A 388 20.89 -18.33 -7.97
CA VAL A 388 21.90 -19.33 -8.29
C VAL A 388 23.25 -18.66 -8.54
N ALA A 389 24.31 -19.22 -7.95
CA ALA A 389 25.69 -18.84 -8.16
C ALA A 389 26.46 -20.04 -8.76
N THR A 390 26.84 -19.93 -10.03
CA THR A 390 27.62 -20.94 -10.77
C THR A 390 29.00 -20.38 -11.11
N GLU A 391 29.84 -21.19 -11.78
CA GLU A 391 31.12 -20.72 -12.33
C GLU A 391 30.92 -19.67 -13.45
N ASP A 392 29.84 -19.81 -14.23
CA ASP A 392 29.47 -18.88 -15.30
C ASP A 392 27.96 -18.55 -15.24
N ASN A 393 27.65 -17.36 -14.70
CA ASN A 393 26.30 -16.78 -14.68
C ASN A 393 26.05 -15.80 -15.85
N THR A 394 26.83 -15.88 -16.93
CA THR A 394 26.67 -15.03 -18.11
C THR A 394 25.83 -15.66 -19.21
N VAL A 395 25.55 -16.96 -19.10
CA VAL A 395 24.80 -17.76 -20.05
C VAL A 395 23.46 -18.23 -19.47
N TRP A 396 22.56 -18.64 -20.36
CA TRP A 396 21.34 -19.35 -19.95
C TRP A 396 21.72 -20.70 -19.34
N LEU A 397 21.38 -20.91 -18.07
CA LEU A 397 21.68 -22.15 -17.37
C LEU A 397 20.78 -23.26 -17.90
N LYS A 398 21.37 -24.42 -18.21
CA LYS A 398 20.64 -25.62 -18.65
C LYS A 398 20.46 -26.65 -17.53
N GLU A 399 21.30 -26.57 -16.51
CA GLU A 399 21.27 -27.43 -15.33
C GLU A 399 21.65 -26.59 -14.11
N VAL A 400 21.04 -26.88 -12.95
CA VAL A 400 21.35 -26.24 -11.67
C VAL A 400 21.56 -27.34 -10.64
N ARG A 401 22.73 -27.32 -9.98
CA ARG A 401 23.01 -28.21 -8.85
C ARG A 401 22.49 -27.57 -7.57
N GLU A 402 22.03 -28.38 -6.62
CA GLU A 402 21.55 -27.89 -5.33
C GLU A 402 22.60 -27.05 -4.59
N ALA A 403 23.88 -27.42 -4.70
CA ALA A 403 25.00 -26.68 -4.12
C ALA A 403 25.30 -25.31 -4.77
N ASP A 404 24.64 -24.98 -5.89
CA ASP A 404 24.73 -23.68 -6.57
C ASP A 404 23.56 -22.76 -6.19
N VAL A 405 22.53 -23.26 -5.51
CA VAL A 405 21.38 -22.48 -5.05
C VAL A 405 21.75 -21.70 -3.78
N VAL A 406 21.85 -20.37 -3.91
CA VAL A 406 22.12 -19.46 -2.80
C VAL A 406 20.86 -19.20 -1.99
N LYS A 407 19.73 -19.06 -2.67
CA LYS A 407 18.42 -18.80 -2.05
C LYS A 407 17.32 -19.35 -2.94
N CYS A 408 16.32 -20.00 -2.33
CA CYS A 408 15.09 -20.38 -3.01
C CYS A 408 13.90 -19.80 -2.24
N LEU A 409 12.94 -19.27 -2.98
CA LEU A 409 11.62 -18.89 -2.49
C LEU A 409 10.63 -19.93 -2.99
N GLU A 410 9.99 -20.59 -2.04
CA GLU A 410 8.95 -21.57 -2.32
C GLU A 410 7.80 -20.93 -3.10
N PRO A 411 7.21 -21.63 -4.07
CA PRO A 411 6.09 -21.11 -4.84
C PRO A 411 4.92 -20.68 -3.95
N CYS A 412 4.52 -19.41 -4.05
CA CYS A 412 3.31 -18.88 -3.39
C CYS A 412 2.25 -18.49 -4.42
N LYS A 413 0.98 -18.52 -4.01
CA LYS A 413 -0.14 -17.90 -4.73
C LYS A 413 -0.39 -16.50 -4.19
N CYS A 414 0.56 -15.60 -4.44
CA CYS A 414 0.52 -14.23 -3.94
C CYS A 414 1.04 -13.26 -5.00
N ARG A 415 0.69 -11.98 -4.89
CA ARG A 415 1.07 -10.97 -5.89
C ARG A 415 2.56 -10.66 -5.84
N ASP A 416 3.06 -10.47 -4.62
CA ASP A 416 4.39 -9.99 -4.30
C ASP A 416 5.05 -10.95 -3.32
N VAL A 417 6.27 -11.39 -3.62
CA VAL A 417 7.15 -12.08 -2.67
C VAL A 417 8.43 -11.28 -2.55
N MET A 418 8.74 -10.81 -1.34
CA MET A 418 10.00 -10.14 -1.06
C MET A 418 10.93 -11.11 -0.32
N CYS A 419 12.21 -11.10 -0.68
CA CYS A 419 13.24 -11.79 0.07
C CYS A 419 14.49 -10.94 0.24
N SER A 420 15.14 -11.09 1.38
CA SER A 420 16.45 -10.51 1.61
C SER A 420 17.53 -11.52 1.26
N LEU A 421 18.48 -11.10 0.43
CA LEU A 421 19.68 -11.82 0.07
C LEU A 421 20.87 -11.12 0.73
N ASN A 422 21.47 -11.79 1.71
CA ASN A 422 22.72 -11.33 2.30
C ASN A 422 23.85 -11.81 1.38
N ILE A 423 24.58 -10.87 0.81
CA ILE A 423 25.73 -11.14 -0.06
C ILE A 423 27.00 -11.04 0.77
N ASP A 424 27.81 -12.08 0.70
CA ASP A 424 29.17 -12.19 1.22
C ASP A 424 30.01 -12.81 0.10
N MET A 425 31.23 -12.35 -0.13
CA MET A 425 32.07 -12.86 -1.23
C MET A 425 32.30 -14.38 -1.13
N GLU A 426 32.23 -14.96 0.07
CA GLU A 426 32.27 -16.41 0.26
C GLU A 426 30.97 -17.09 -0.21
N ASN A 427 29.81 -16.50 0.06
CA ASN A 427 28.50 -17.11 -0.22
C ASN A 427 28.07 -17.01 -1.70
N VAL A 428 28.64 -16.07 -2.45
CA VAL A 428 28.49 -15.98 -3.90
C VAL A 428 29.63 -16.63 -4.68
N LYS A 429 30.50 -17.41 -4.00
CA LYS A 429 31.67 -18.09 -4.60
C LYS A 429 32.61 -17.12 -5.35
N GLY A 430 32.74 -15.89 -4.86
CA GLY A 430 33.49 -14.82 -5.52
C GLY A 430 32.89 -14.31 -6.83
N SER A 431 31.71 -14.80 -7.24
CA SER A 431 31.05 -14.38 -8.47
C SER A 431 30.52 -12.96 -8.32
N LYS A 432 30.81 -12.11 -9.32
CA LYS A 432 30.21 -10.79 -9.46
C LYS A 432 28.79 -10.84 -10.08
N ARG A 433 28.30 -12.03 -10.45
CA ARG A 433 27.02 -12.21 -11.15
C ARG A 433 26.25 -13.39 -10.58
N LEU A 434 24.96 -13.20 -10.36
CA LEU A 434 24.04 -14.25 -9.93
C LEU A 434 22.97 -14.43 -10.99
N THR A 435 22.50 -15.65 -11.18
CA THR A 435 21.32 -15.93 -12.00
C THR A 435 20.08 -15.95 -11.10
N LEU A 436 19.08 -15.17 -11.45
CA LEU A 436 17.75 -15.18 -10.85
C LEU A 436 16.84 -15.98 -11.78
N ILE A 437 16.22 -17.04 -11.28
CA ILE A 437 15.32 -17.91 -12.04
C ILE A 437 13.92 -17.77 -11.43
N ALA A 438 13.02 -17.09 -12.13
CA ALA A 438 11.61 -17.03 -11.76
C ALA A 438 10.88 -18.22 -12.41
N PHE A 439 10.08 -18.97 -11.65
CA PHE A 439 9.43 -20.20 -12.11
C PHE A 439 8.02 -20.40 -11.57
#